data_AF-A0A7S3P2B6-F1
#
_entry.id   AF-A0A7S3P2B6-F1
#
_cell.length_a   1.000
_cell.length_b   1.000
_cell.length_c   1.000
_cell.angle_alpha   90.00
_cell.angle_beta   90.00
_cell.angle_gamma   90.00
#
_symmetry.space_group_name_H-M   'P 1'
#
loop_
_entity.id
_entity.type
_entity.pdbx_description
1 polymer ?
#
loop_
_entity_poly.entity_id
_entity_poly.type
_entity_poly.pdbx_seq_one_letter_code
_entity_poly.pdbx_strand_id
1 'polypeptide(L)'
;DVTELFHTYGNDFQKYMTDAEETIHRLKSLSAVNPNNKTVQRVSDDADELLNNAQECLKHMELEALSLPPSSKQSYTSKVADYKRRYNSSNRELSSVKLGLHSSND
;
A
#
# COMPACT_ATOMS: atom_id res chain seq x y z
N ASP A 1 10.16 19.45 12.26
CA ASP A 1 9.03 20.30 11.82
C ASP A 1 7.86 19.39 11.43
N VAL A 2 6.59 19.72 11.74
CA VAL A 2 5.42 18.87 11.36
C VAL A 2 5.41 18.61 9.85
N THR A 3 5.85 19.59 9.06
CA THR A 3 5.96 19.44 7.61
C THR A 3 7.07 18.49 7.19
N GLU A 4 8.17 18.43 7.93
CA GLU A 4 9.30 17.51 7.66
C GLU A 4 8.89 16.05 7.91
N LEU A 5 8.22 15.76 9.04
CA LEU A 5 7.72 14.42 9.33
C LEU A 5 6.69 13.96 8.29
N PHE A 6 5.78 14.84 7.87
CA PHE A 6 4.83 14.53 6.80
C PHE A 6 5.55 14.14 5.50
N HIS A 7 6.62 14.84 5.13
CA HIS A 7 7.40 14.51 3.93
C HIS A 7 8.17 13.19 4.10
N THR A 8 8.74 12.92 5.27
CA THR A 8 9.40 11.63 5.56
C THR A 8 8.43 10.47 5.37
N TYR A 9 7.27 10.51 6.04
CA TYR A 9 6.26 9.46 5.89
C TYR A 9 5.70 9.40 4.46
N GLY A 10 5.62 10.53 3.76
CA GLY A 10 5.21 10.58 2.35
C GLY A 10 6.20 9.87 1.42
N ASN A 11 7.50 10.05 1.64
CA ASN A 11 8.54 9.38 0.85
C ASN A 11 8.56 7.87 1.14
N ASP A 12 8.48 7.49 2.41
CA ASP A 12 8.42 6.07 2.80
C ASP A 12 7.17 5.39 2.25
N PHE A 13 6.01 6.05 2.34
CA PHE A 13 4.77 5.60 1.72
C PHE A 13 4.95 5.37 0.21
N GLN A 14 5.56 6.32 -0.51
CA GLN A 14 5.77 6.18 -1.95
C GLN A 14 6.66 4.99 -2.28
N LYS A 15 7.72 4.77 -1.51
CA LYS A 15 8.61 3.61 -1.67
C LYS A 15 7.84 2.30 -1.45
N TYR A 16 7.18 2.15 -0.30
CA TYR A 16 6.42 0.94 0.01
C TYR A 16 5.31 0.67 -1.00
N MET A 17 4.63 1.72 -1.49
CA MET A 17 3.58 1.54 -2.50
C MET A 17 4.13 1.09 -3.86
N THR A 18 5.26 1.64 -4.30
CA THR A 18 5.91 1.19 -5.54
C THR A 18 6.35 -0.27 -5.42
N ASP A 19 7.03 -0.62 -4.33
CA ASP A 19 7.48 -1.98 -4.07
C ASP A 19 6.28 -2.94 -3.96
N ALA A 20 5.18 -2.52 -3.32
CA ALA A 20 3.95 -3.31 -3.21
C ALA A 20 3.30 -3.55 -4.58
N GLU A 21 3.18 -2.53 -5.41
CA GLU A 21 2.59 -2.63 -6.76
C GLU A 21 3.40 -3.56 -7.66
N GLU A 22 4.72 -3.46 -7.63
CA GLU A 22 5.61 -4.39 -8.35
C GLU A 22 5.48 -5.83 -7.83
N THR A 23 5.39 -5.99 -6.51
CA THR A 23 5.23 -7.30 -5.86
C THR A 23 3.87 -7.93 -6.19
N ILE A 24 2.79 -7.14 -6.23
CA ILE A 24 1.46 -7.58 -6.67
C ILE A 24 1.48 -8.00 -8.14
N HIS A 25 2.15 -7.24 -9.02
CA HIS A 25 2.29 -7.61 -10.42
C HIS A 25 3.07 -8.93 -10.59
N ARG A 26 4.13 -9.11 -9.82
CA ARG A 26 4.90 -10.36 -9.77
C ARG A 26 4.04 -11.52 -9.26
N LEU A 27 3.26 -11.30 -8.21
CA LEU A 27 2.35 -12.30 -7.65
C LEU A 27 1.37 -12.81 -8.71
N LYS A 28 0.74 -11.89 -9.46
CA LYS A 28 -0.17 -12.21 -10.57
C LYS A 28 0.49 -13.08 -11.64
N SER A 29 1.71 -12.74 -12.01
CA SER A 29 2.45 -13.48 -13.04
C SER A 29 2.81 -14.89 -12.57
N LEU A 30 3.23 -15.04 -11.31
CA LEU A 30 3.56 -16.33 -10.73
C LEU A 30 2.31 -17.21 -10.52
N SER A 31 1.22 -16.63 -10.04
CA SER A 31 -0.03 -17.34 -9.76
C SER A 31 -0.68 -17.88 -11.02
N ALA A 32 -0.53 -17.19 -12.15
CA ALA A 32 -1.01 -17.66 -13.46
C ALA A 32 -0.26 -18.91 -13.96
N VAL A 33 0.97 -19.13 -13.52
CA VAL A 33 1.80 -20.28 -13.93
C VAL A 33 1.66 -21.46 -12.96
N ASN A 34 1.79 -21.22 -11.67
CA ASN A 34 1.63 -22.24 -10.64
C ASN A 34 1.13 -21.62 -9.33
N PRO A 35 -0.19 -21.58 -9.09
CA PRO A 35 -0.79 -20.91 -7.94
C PRO A 35 -0.40 -21.54 -6.59
N ASN A 36 0.00 -22.81 -6.58
CA ASN A 36 0.33 -23.57 -5.37
C ASN A 36 1.84 -23.59 -5.04
N ASN A 37 2.63 -22.78 -5.73
CA ASN A 37 4.06 -22.67 -5.46
C ASN A 37 4.33 -21.93 -4.14
N LYS A 38 5.24 -22.43 -3.31
CA LYS A 38 5.69 -21.76 -2.07
C LYS A 38 6.19 -20.33 -2.31
N THR A 39 6.72 -20.03 -3.49
CA THR A 39 7.11 -18.67 -3.88
C THR A 39 5.90 -17.74 -4.04
N VAL A 40 4.75 -18.24 -4.51
CA VAL A 40 3.50 -17.46 -4.60
C VAL A 40 3.05 -17.04 -3.20
N GLN A 41 3.06 -17.97 -2.24
CA GLN A 41 2.71 -17.63 -0.86
C GLN A 41 3.64 -16.56 -0.28
N ARG A 42 4.97 -16.74 -0.41
CA ARG A 42 5.95 -15.76 0.07
C ARG A 42 5.75 -14.38 -0.55
N VAL A 43 5.58 -14.32 -1.87
CA VAL A 43 5.37 -13.04 -2.57
C VAL A 43 4.03 -12.40 -2.17
N SER A 44 3.00 -13.20 -1.84
CA SER A 44 1.76 -12.68 -1.28
C SER A 44 1.99 -12.07 0.10
N ASP A 45 2.73 -12.75 0.98
CA ASP A 45 3.03 -12.27 2.33
C ASP A 45 3.88 -10.99 2.27
N ASP A 46 4.88 -10.94 1.37
CA ASP A 46 5.70 -9.74 1.12
C ASP A 46 4.83 -8.54 0.67
N ALA A 47 3.84 -8.78 -0.20
CA ALA A 47 2.91 -7.73 -0.64
C ALA A 47 2.02 -7.23 0.49
N ASP A 48 1.55 -8.11 1.38
CA ASP A 48 0.78 -7.73 2.57
C ASP A 48 1.64 -6.87 3.52
N GLU A 49 2.89 -7.25 3.76
CA GLU A 49 3.82 -6.49 4.62
C GLU A 49 4.06 -5.08 4.09
N LEU A 50 4.35 -4.94 2.78
CA LEU A 50 4.57 -3.64 2.15
C LEU A 50 3.33 -2.75 2.24
N LEU A 51 2.13 -3.30 2.01
CA LEU A 51 0.89 -2.53 2.17
C LEU A 51 0.62 -2.16 3.63
N ASN A 52 0.89 -3.04 4.60
CA ASN A 52 0.76 -2.71 6.01
C ASN A 52 1.69 -1.54 6.40
N ASN A 53 2.96 -1.57 5.97
CA ASN A 53 3.91 -0.49 6.20
C ASN A 53 3.45 0.82 5.54
N ALA A 54 2.94 0.76 4.30
CA ALA A 54 2.36 1.92 3.63
C ALA A 54 1.14 2.49 4.39
N GLN A 55 0.29 1.61 4.95
CA GLN A 55 -0.87 2.03 5.75
C GLN A 55 -0.45 2.74 7.04
N GLU A 56 0.63 2.30 7.69
CA GLU A 56 1.19 2.97 8.87
C GLU A 56 1.71 4.37 8.53
N CYS A 57 2.44 4.53 7.42
CA CYS A 57 2.85 5.84 6.93
C CYS A 57 1.64 6.76 6.70
N LEU A 58 0.58 6.26 6.06
CA LEU A 58 -0.67 7.01 5.85
C LEU A 58 -1.29 7.50 7.16
N LYS A 59 -1.37 6.63 8.18
CA LYS A 59 -1.90 6.99 9.50
C LYS A 59 -1.08 8.11 10.13
N HIS A 60 0.25 8.04 10.05
CA HIS A 60 1.11 9.11 10.56
C HIS A 60 0.93 10.42 9.79
N MET A 61 0.90 10.37 8.45
CA MET A 61 0.64 11.56 7.62
C MET A 61 -0.70 12.23 7.91
N GLU A 62 -1.74 11.45 8.20
CA GLU A 62 -3.04 11.96 8.63
C GLU A 62 -2.94 12.74 9.94
N LEU A 63 -2.26 12.17 10.95
CA LEU A 63 -2.08 12.83 12.24
C LEU A 63 -1.30 14.14 12.09
N GLU A 64 -0.21 14.13 11.33
CA GLU A 64 0.59 15.32 11.05
C GLU A 64 -0.26 16.38 10.33
N ALA A 65 -1.01 16.00 9.29
CA ALA A 65 -1.88 16.92 8.55
C ALA A 65 -2.99 17.52 9.43
N LEU A 66 -3.54 16.74 10.37
CA LEU A 66 -4.57 17.22 11.29
C LEU A 66 -4.06 18.26 12.28
N SER A 67 -2.76 18.20 12.63
CA SER A 67 -2.10 19.11 13.57
C SER A 67 -1.73 20.47 12.94
N LEU A 68 -1.76 20.59 11.61
CA LEU A 68 -1.45 21.82 10.89
C LEU A 68 -2.54 22.90 11.05
N PRO A 69 -2.16 24.19 10.96
CA PRO A 69 -3.11 25.29 10.93
C PRO A 69 -4.02 25.23 9.69
N PRO A 70 -5.25 25.80 9.74
CA PRO A 70 -6.23 25.70 8.65
C PRO A 70 -5.71 26.13 7.27
N SER A 71 -4.83 27.14 7.23
CA SER A 71 -4.23 27.68 6.01
C SER A 71 -3.41 26.66 5.22
N SER A 72 -2.76 25.71 5.92
CA SER A 72 -1.95 24.65 5.30
C SER A 72 -2.67 23.31 5.26
N LYS A 73 -3.52 23.04 6.25
CA LYS A 73 -4.20 21.76 6.46
C LYS A 73 -4.92 21.21 5.23
N GLN A 74 -5.57 22.06 4.43
CA GLN A 74 -6.33 21.61 3.25
C GLN A 74 -5.43 20.94 2.21
N SER A 75 -4.24 21.50 1.93
CA SER A 75 -3.32 20.93 0.94
C SER A 75 -2.81 19.54 1.36
N TYR A 76 -2.45 19.39 2.64
CA TYR A 76 -1.94 18.13 3.19
C TYR A 76 -3.04 17.06 3.30
N THR A 77 -4.25 17.46 3.70
CA THR A 77 -5.41 16.55 3.72
C THR A 77 -5.73 16.02 2.32
N SER A 78 -5.67 16.87 1.29
CA SER A 78 -5.87 16.45 -0.10
C SER A 78 -4.80 15.44 -0.56
N LYS A 79 -3.52 15.69 -0.25
CA LYS A 79 -2.44 14.74 -0.55
C LYS A 79 -2.65 13.38 0.10
N VAL A 80 -3.04 13.37 1.38
CA VAL A 80 -3.41 12.14 2.10
C VAL A 80 -4.57 11.42 1.43
N ALA A 81 -5.60 12.16 1.00
CA ALA A 81 -6.74 11.56 0.31
C ALA A 81 -6.32 10.89 -1.02
N ASP A 82 -5.37 11.48 -1.75
CA ASP A 82 -4.83 10.90 -2.98
C ASP A 82 -4.05 9.61 -2.69
N TYR A 83 -3.21 9.62 -1.65
CA TYR A 83 -2.46 8.45 -1.21
C TYR A 83 -3.38 7.32 -0.72
N LYS A 84 -4.46 7.64 0.02
CA LYS A 84 -5.50 6.67 0.38
C LYS A 84 -6.13 6.02 -0.84
N ARG A 85 -6.41 6.78 -1.91
CA ARG A 85 -6.98 6.22 -3.14
C ARG A 85 -6.03 5.22 -3.80
N ARG A 86 -4.74 5.55 -3.89
CA ARG A 86 -3.70 4.64 -4.41
C ARG A 86 -3.61 3.36 -3.56
N TYR A 87 -3.46 3.51 -2.23
CA TYR A 87 -3.43 2.39 -1.28
C TYR A 87 -4.66 1.48 -1.43
N ASN A 88 -5.86 2.05 -1.44
CA ASN A 88 -7.10 1.28 -1.57
C ASN A 88 -7.20 0.53 -2.90
N SER A 89 -6.66 1.10 -3.98
CA SER A 89 -6.59 0.43 -5.28
C SER A 89 -5.70 -0.81 -5.20
N SER A 90 -4.47 -0.65 -4.73
CA SER A 90 -3.50 -1.76 -4.64
C SER A 90 -3.94 -2.83 -3.63
N ASN A 91 -4.55 -2.43 -2.51
CA ASN A 91 -5.09 -3.38 -1.52
C ASN A 91 -6.26 -4.21 -2.07
N ARG A 92 -7.15 -3.59 -2.87
CA ARG A 92 -8.22 -4.32 -3.58
C ARG A 92 -7.65 -5.26 -4.63
N GLU A 93 -6.61 -4.82 -5.34
CA GLU A 93 -5.93 -5.64 -6.33
C GLU A 93 -5.29 -6.88 -5.70
N LEU A 94 -4.53 -6.73 -4.61
CA LEU A 94 -3.95 -7.85 -3.87
C LEU A 94 -5.04 -8.80 -3.36
N SER A 95 -6.11 -8.25 -2.77
CA SER A 95 -7.25 -9.06 -2.29
C SER A 95 -7.88 -9.89 -3.41
N SER A 96 -8.07 -9.31 -4.59
CA SER A 96 -8.61 -10.01 -5.76
C SER A 96 -7.71 -11.16 -6.22
N VAL A 97 -6.40 -10.92 -6.27
CA VAL A 97 -5.41 -11.97 -6.63
C VAL A 97 -5.44 -13.10 -5.61
N LYS A 98 -5.46 -12.78 -4.32
CA LYS A 98 -5.51 -13.76 -3.23
C LYS A 98 -6.80 -14.58 -3.29
N LEU A 99 -7.95 -13.96 -3.54
CA LEU A 99 -9.21 -14.71 -3.71
C LEU A 99 -9.12 -15.72 -4.87
N GLY A 100 -8.54 -15.33 -6.01
CA GLY A 100 -8.32 -16.23 -7.14
C GLY A 100 -7.42 -17.43 -6.81
N LEU A 101 -6.43 -17.25 -5.93
CA LEU A 101 -5.58 -18.34 -5.44
C LEU A 101 -6.38 -19.36 -4.60
N HIS A 102 -7.28 -18.90 -3.74
CA HIS A 102 -8.07 -19.78 -2.87
C HIS A 102 -9.14 -20.55 -3.67
N SER A 103 -9.77 -19.93 -4.67
CA SER A 103 -10.76 -20.58 -5.54
C SER A 103 -10.19 -21.65 -6.48
N SER A 104 -8.86 -21.73 -6.65
CA SER A 104 -8.20 -22.74 -7.49
C SER A 104 -7.87 -24.04 -6.75
N ASN A 105 -8.24 -24.14 -5.46
CA ASN A 105 -7.95 -25.28 -4.58
C ASN A 105 -9.18 -26.12 -4.21
N ASP A 106 -10.35 -25.83 -4.77
CA ASP A 106 -11.58 -26.66 -4.74
C ASP A 106 -11.78 -27.39 -6.09
#